data_AF-A0A849TJA3-F1
#
_entry.id   AF-A0A849TJA3-F1
#
_cell.length_a   1.000
_cell.length_b   1.000
_cell.length_c   1.000
_cell.angle_alpha   90.00
_cell.angle_beta   90.00
_cell.angle_gamma   90.00
#
_symmetry.space_group_name_H-M   'P 1'
#
loop_
_entity.id
_entity.type
_entity.pdbx_description
1 polymer ?
#
loop_
_entity_poly.entity_id
_entity_poly.type
_entity_poly.pdbx_seq_one_letter_code
_entity_poly.pdbx_strand_id
1 'polypeptide(L)'
;MKKPLQLEKDQYLLSSKGRLIGWGLADAKNLLINANKAKAENLNLESELTINEAECALTKEWFDLFIDKGITEEVKNKLNSRIVHVRFHHILMRSKKGSISWRYVANADEINDPELGIAYCVAHLLASGAFKGLKRCGLKECQKYFIGKSNKKWCSTSCGSHFRVKKMRKKIRNK
;
A
#
# COMPACT_ATOMS: atom_id res chain seq x y z
N MET A 1 -20.30 18.43 12.14
CA MET A 1 -19.35 17.38 11.69
C MET A 1 -19.84 16.03 12.19
N LYS A 2 -19.97 15.02 11.32
CA LYS A 2 -20.25 13.64 11.75
C LYS A 2 -19.03 13.12 12.52
N LYS A 3 -19.22 12.47 13.68
CA LYS A 3 -18.11 11.82 14.41
C LYS A 3 -17.52 10.71 13.53
N PRO A 4 -16.19 10.61 13.40
CA PRO A 4 -15.58 9.51 12.66
C PRO A 4 -15.82 8.18 13.40
N LEU A 5 -15.96 7.09 12.63
CA LEU A 5 -16.15 5.74 13.18
C LEU A 5 -14.94 5.25 13.99
N GLN A 6 -13.77 5.81 13.73
CA GLN A 6 -12.50 5.48 14.39
C GLN A 6 -11.72 6.76 14.69
N LEU A 7 -11.03 6.77 15.84
CA LEU A 7 -10.13 7.87 16.23
C LEU A 7 -8.73 7.63 15.66
N GLU A 8 -7.94 8.69 15.49
CA GLU A 8 -6.58 8.60 14.95
C GLU A 8 -5.65 7.65 15.73
N LYS A 9 -5.90 7.46 17.03
CA LYS A 9 -5.12 6.58 17.92
C LYS A 9 -5.63 5.14 17.96
N ASP A 10 -6.69 4.84 17.22
CA ASP A 10 -7.29 3.52 17.17
C ASP A 10 -6.46 2.60 16.29
N GLN A 11 -6.11 1.42 16.83
CA GLN A 11 -5.59 0.34 15.99
C GLN A 11 -6.68 -0.10 15.02
N TYR A 12 -6.31 -0.20 13.76
CA TYR A 12 -7.17 -0.72 12.71
C TYR A 12 -7.18 -2.25 12.75
N LEU A 13 -8.39 -2.79 12.67
CA LEU A 13 -8.66 -4.21 12.80
C LEU A 13 -9.55 -4.65 11.65
N LEU A 14 -9.36 -5.90 11.23
CA LEU A 14 -10.23 -6.69 10.38
C LEU A 14 -10.80 -7.83 11.21
N SER A 15 -12.06 -8.20 11.00
CA SER A 15 -12.60 -9.44 11.55
C SER A 15 -12.69 -10.49 10.46
N SER A 16 -12.16 -11.68 10.73
CA SER A 16 -12.34 -12.85 9.87
C SER A 16 -12.47 -14.09 10.75
N LYS A 17 -13.51 -14.89 10.52
CA LYS A 17 -13.77 -16.16 11.21
C LYS A 17 -13.70 -16.02 12.74
N GLY A 18 -14.25 -14.93 13.27
CA GLY A 18 -14.27 -14.61 14.70
C GLY A 18 -12.93 -14.14 15.29
N ARG A 19 -11.88 -13.96 14.46
CA ARG A 19 -10.58 -13.45 14.88
C ARG A 19 -10.42 -11.99 14.46
N LEU A 20 -9.65 -11.24 15.24
CA LEU A 20 -9.26 -9.87 14.92
C LEU A 20 -7.85 -9.87 14.37
N ILE A 21 -7.68 -9.30 13.17
CA ILE A 21 -6.41 -9.16 12.47
C ILE A 21 -6.04 -7.69 12.49
N GLY A 22 -4.97 -7.36 13.19
CA GLY A 22 -4.45 -6.00 13.25
C GLY A 22 -3.48 -5.72 12.10
N TRP A 23 -3.64 -4.57 11.47
CA TRP A 23 -2.71 -4.07 10.46
C TRP A 23 -2.02 -2.80 10.96
N GLY A 24 -0.71 -2.70 10.72
CA GLY A 24 0.11 -1.57 11.11
C GLY A 24 1.10 -1.15 10.03
N LEU A 25 1.94 -0.17 10.36
CA LEU A 25 2.93 0.41 9.44
C LEU A 25 3.85 -0.65 8.81
N ALA A 26 4.16 -1.72 9.54
CA ALA A 26 5.02 -2.80 9.07
C ALA A 26 4.43 -3.59 7.89
N ASP A 27 3.10 -3.57 7.72
CA ASP A 27 2.41 -4.34 6.68
C ASP A 27 2.54 -3.70 5.29
N ALA A 28 3.00 -2.44 5.20
CA ALA A 28 3.35 -1.82 3.92
C ALA A 28 4.43 -2.60 3.15
N LYS A 29 5.24 -3.40 3.84
CA LYS A 29 6.22 -4.30 3.19
C LYS A 29 5.55 -5.33 2.28
N ASN A 30 4.34 -5.80 2.62
CA ASN A 30 3.64 -6.81 1.84
C ASN A 30 3.15 -6.20 0.52
N LEU A 31 2.60 -4.99 0.56
CA LEU A 31 2.22 -4.26 -0.65
C LEU A 31 3.44 -3.86 -1.51
N LEU A 32 4.57 -3.53 -0.88
CA LEU A 32 5.83 -3.33 -1.61
C LEU A 32 6.30 -4.59 -2.33
N ILE A 33 6.16 -5.77 -1.73
CA ILE A 33 6.48 -7.05 -2.37
C ILE A 33 5.54 -7.26 -3.56
N ASN A 34 4.23 -7.12 -3.36
CA ASN A 34 3.22 -7.31 -4.40
C ASN A 34 3.42 -6.39 -5.60
N ALA A 35 3.56 -5.08 -5.39
CA ALA A 35 3.78 -4.13 -6.47
C ALA A 35 5.10 -4.37 -7.23
N ASN A 36 6.16 -4.78 -6.51
CA ASN A 36 7.44 -5.11 -7.15
C ASN A 36 7.38 -6.44 -7.91
N LYS A 37 6.59 -7.42 -7.45
CA LYS A 37 6.32 -8.66 -8.16
C LYS A 37 5.59 -8.36 -9.48
N ALA A 38 4.49 -7.61 -9.43
CA ALA A 38 3.76 -7.20 -10.63
C ALA A 38 4.64 -6.48 -11.66
N LYS A 39 5.59 -5.66 -11.19
CA LYS A 39 6.54 -4.99 -12.07
C LYS A 39 7.58 -5.94 -12.68
N ALA A 40 8.07 -6.91 -11.92
CA ALA A 40 9.06 -7.88 -12.39
C ALA A 40 8.46 -8.85 -13.42
N GLU A 41 7.21 -9.23 -13.22
CA GLU A 41 6.46 -10.17 -14.06
C GLU A 41 5.65 -9.48 -15.17
N ASN A 42 5.71 -8.14 -15.25
CA ASN A 42 4.93 -7.32 -16.19
C ASN A 42 3.42 -7.62 -16.16
N LEU A 43 2.86 -7.87 -14.97
CA LEU A 43 1.44 -8.14 -14.81
C LEU A 43 0.60 -6.95 -15.29
N ASN A 44 -0.43 -7.27 -16.08
CA ASN A 44 -1.41 -6.35 -16.64
C ASN A 44 -2.82 -6.87 -16.31
N LEU A 45 -3.72 -5.98 -15.85
CA LEU A 45 -5.11 -6.34 -15.55
C LEU A 45 -5.92 -6.74 -16.78
N GLU A 46 -5.42 -6.46 -18.00
CA GLU A 46 -6.05 -6.87 -19.25
C GLU A 46 -5.79 -8.34 -19.64
N SER A 47 -4.86 -9.01 -18.95
CA SER A 47 -4.56 -10.44 -19.18
C SER A 47 -5.31 -11.36 -18.22
N GLU A 48 -5.40 -12.65 -18.54
CA GLU A 48 -5.85 -13.66 -17.59
C GLU A 48 -4.87 -13.75 -16.41
N LEU A 49 -5.36 -13.46 -15.20
CA LEU A 49 -4.57 -13.44 -13.97
C LEU A 49 -5.22 -14.33 -12.91
N THR A 50 -4.40 -14.96 -12.09
CA THR A 50 -4.86 -15.49 -10.80
C THR A 50 -5.26 -14.35 -9.86
N ILE A 51 -6.05 -14.65 -8.84
CA ILE A 51 -6.42 -13.66 -7.80
C ILE A 51 -5.18 -12.96 -7.22
N ASN A 52 -4.14 -13.73 -6.88
CA ASN A 52 -2.90 -13.19 -6.30
C ASN A 52 -2.16 -12.26 -7.28
N GLU A 53 -2.19 -12.56 -8.57
CA GLU A 53 -1.57 -11.70 -9.59
C GLU A 53 -2.38 -10.43 -9.82
N ALA A 54 -3.70 -10.52 -9.82
CA ALA A 54 -4.59 -9.37 -9.88
C ALA A 54 -4.34 -8.42 -8.68
N GLU A 55 -4.23 -8.98 -7.47
CA GLU A 55 -3.87 -8.21 -6.26
C GLU A 55 -2.51 -7.49 -6.41
N CYS A 56 -1.51 -8.17 -6.99
CA CYS A 56 -0.21 -7.58 -7.26
C CYS A 56 -0.31 -6.42 -8.26
N ALA A 57 -1.04 -6.61 -9.36
CA ALA A 57 -1.24 -5.61 -10.40
C ALA A 57 -2.01 -4.38 -9.87
N LEU A 58 -3.11 -4.60 -9.12
CA LEU A 58 -3.87 -3.54 -8.45
C LEU A 58 -3.01 -2.74 -7.46
N THR A 59 -2.14 -3.43 -6.70
CA THR A 59 -1.23 -2.76 -5.77
C THR A 59 -0.25 -1.85 -6.52
N LYS A 60 0.30 -2.34 -7.63
CA LYS A 60 1.18 -1.56 -8.51
C LYS A 60 0.46 -0.32 -9.05
N GLU A 61 -0.79 -0.44 -9.52
CA GLU A 61 -1.56 0.71 -10.02
C GLU A 61 -1.77 1.80 -8.97
N TRP A 62 -2.11 1.42 -7.74
CA TRP A 62 -2.23 2.40 -6.65
C TRP A 62 -0.91 3.10 -6.34
N PHE A 63 0.20 2.36 -6.35
CA PHE A 63 1.53 2.96 -6.13
C PHE A 63 1.94 3.88 -7.27
N ASP A 64 1.65 3.50 -8.51
CA ASP A 64 1.88 4.36 -9.67
C ASP A 64 1.06 5.64 -9.56
N LEU A 65 -0.23 5.51 -9.22
CA LEU A 65 -1.11 6.66 -9.01
C LEU A 65 -0.59 7.61 -7.92
N PHE A 66 -0.16 7.07 -6.78
CA PHE A 66 0.37 7.87 -5.67
C PHE A 66 1.68 8.58 -6.02
N ILE A 67 2.55 7.93 -6.80
CA ILE A 67 3.85 8.50 -7.16
C ILE A 67 3.71 9.52 -8.28
N ASP A 68 2.86 9.26 -9.27
CA ASP A 68 2.74 10.08 -10.47
C ASP A 68 1.80 11.27 -10.27
N LYS A 69 0.65 11.07 -9.61
CA LYS A 69 -0.33 12.13 -9.35
C LYS A 69 -0.22 12.73 -7.94
N GLY A 70 0.38 12.02 -7.00
CA GLY A 70 0.28 12.37 -5.58
C GLY A 70 -1.07 12.00 -4.96
N ILE A 71 -1.21 12.20 -3.66
CA ILE A 71 -2.45 11.92 -2.92
C ILE A 71 -3.37 13.16 -3.01
N THR A 72 -3.98 13.36 -4.18
CA THR A 72 -4.89 14.49 -4.47
C THR A 72 -6.33 14.17 -4.04
N GLU A 73 -7.23 15.16 -4.08
CA GLU A 73 -8.67 14.91 -3.86
C GLU A 73 -9.25 13.90 -4.87
N GLU A 74 -8.83 13.94 -6.14
CA GLU A 74 -9.24 12.97 -7.16
C GLU A 74 -8.86 11.55 -6.75
N VAL A 75 -7.61 11.34 -6.32
CA VAL A 75 -7.10 10.04 -5.87
C VAL A 75 -7.85 9.56 -4.63
N LYS A 76 -8.14 10.46 -3.67
CA LYS A 76 -8.95 10.14 -2.49
C LYS A 76 -10.38 9.77 -2.86
N ASN A 77 -11.00 10.48 -3.79
CA ASN A 77 -12.36 10.18 -4.25
C ASN A 77 -12.42 8.82 -4.97
N LYS A 78 -11.44 8.50 -5.82
CA LYS A 78 -11.31 7.17 -6.43
C LYS A 78 -11.18 6.08 -5.38
N LEU A 79 -10.40 6.32 -4.33
CA LEU A 79 -10.21 5.34 -3.26
C LEU A 79 -11.50 5.15 -2.45
N ASN A 80 -12.16 6.26 -2.08
CA ASN A 80 -13.44 6.28 -1.37
C ASN A 80 -14.55 5.58 -2.14
N SER A 81 -14.62 5.77 -3.47
CA SER A 81 -15.64 5.12 -4.30
C SER A 81 -15.48 3.60 -4.36
N ARG A 82 -14.30 3.05 -4.05
CA ARG A 82 -14.10 1.60 -3.92
C ARG A 82 -14.41 1.12 -2.51
N ILE A 83 -13.85 1.76 -1.50
CA ILE A 83 -14.00 1.29 -0.10
C ILE A 83 -15.39 1.55 0.50
N VAL A 84 -16.27 2.31 -0.17
CA VAL A 84 -17.68 2.47 0.24
C VAL A 84 -18.43 1.14 0.34
N HIS A 85 -17.96 0.12 -0.40
CA HIS A 85 -18.56 -1.22 -0.40
C HIS A 85 -18.06 -2.11 0.75
N VAL A 86 -17.10 -1.65 1.56
CA VAL A 86 -16.64 -2.40 2.73
C VAL A 86 -17.72 -2.42 3.80
N ARG A 87 -18.12 -3.63 4.22
CA ARG A 87 -19.07 -3.82 5.30
C ARG A 87 -18.37 -3.80 6.65
N PHE A 88 -19.01 -3.17 7.61
CA PHE A 88 -18.54 -3.08 8.98
C PHE A 88 -19.58 -3.69 9.91
N HIS A 89 -19.12 -4.36 10.96
CA HIS A 89 -19.97 -4.80 12.05
C HIS A 89 -19.39 -4.37 13.39
N HIS A 90 -20.23 -4.43 14.41
CA HIS A 90 -19.83 -4.13 15.78
C HIS A 90 -19.17 -5.34 16.43
N ILE A 91 -18.12 -5.06 17.20
CA ILE A 91 -17.49 -6.04 18.09
C ILE A 91 -17.30 -5.45 19.48
N LEU A 92 -17.41 -6.29 20.50
CA LEU A 92 -17.08 -5.93 21.87
C LEU A 92 -15.58 -6.09 22.09
N MET A 93 -14.93 -5.02 22.55
CA MET A 93 -13.51 -5.02 22.85
C MET A 93 -13.21 -4.27 24.15
N ARG A 94 -12.16 -4.68 24.86
CA ARG A 94 -11.59 -3.87 25.94
C ARG A 94 -10.85 -2.67 25.34
N SER A 95 -11.17 -1.48 25.84
CA SER A 95 -10.44 -0.26 25.56
C SER A 95 -9.06 -0.28 26.23
N LYS A 96 -8.16 0.63 25.84
CA LYS A 96 -6.88 0.82 26.54
C LYS A 96 -7.03 1.15 28.03
N LYS A 97 -8.21 1.64 28.45
CA LYS A 97 -8.55 1.98 29.84
C LYS A 97 -9.20 0.81 30.60
N GLY A 98 -9.31 -0.38 29.98
CA GLY A 98 -9.87 -1.58 30.60
C GLY A 98 -11.40 -1.71 30.52
N SER A 99 -12.12 -0.65 30.18
CA SER A 99 -13.58 -0.70 29.97
C SER A 99 -13.95 -1.44 28.68
N ILE A 100 -15.09 -2.16 28.68
CA ILE A 100 -15.63 -2.77 27.47
C ILE A 100 -16.32 -1.68 26.64
N SER A 101 -16.06 -1.67 25.34
CA SER A 101 -16.64 -0.72 24.40
C SER A 101 -16.94 -1.39 23.06
N TRP A 102 -17.98 -0.92 22.39
CA TRP A 102 -18.29 -1.29 21.01
C TRP A 102 -17.31 -0.62 20.04
N ARG A 103 -16.86 -1.36 19.04
CA ARG A 103 -16.05 -0.85 17.92
C ARG A 103 -16.58 -1.31 16.58
N TYR A 104 -16.47 -0.44 15.57
CA TYR A 104 -16.71 -0.80 14.18
C TYR A 104 -15.46 -1.42 13.58
N VAL A 105 -15.58 -2.64 13.08
CA VAL A 105 -14.51 -3.39 12.43
C VAL A 105 -14.99 -3.90 11.08
N ALA A 106 -14.13 -3.79 10.07
CA ALA A 106 -14.45 -4.26 8.73
C ALA A 106 -14.51 -5.79 8.71
N ASN A 107 -15.52 -6.30 8.02
CA ASN A 107 -15.74 -7.73 7.84
C ASN A 107 -14.87 -8.25 6.69
N ALA A 108 -13.72 -8.85 7.00
CA ALA A 108 -12.84 -9.39 5.97
C ALA A 108 -13.44 -10.61 5.26
N ASP A 109 -14.38 -11.34 5.87
CA ASP A 109 -15.05 -12.48 5.23
C ASP A 109 -16.02 -12.05 4.12
N GLU A 110 -16.38 -10.76 4.06
CA GLU A 110 -17.20 -10.17 2.99
C GLU A 110 -16.38 -9.41 1.94
N ILE A 111 -15.05 -9.36 2.10
CA ILE A 111 -14.13 -8.78 1.10
C ILE A 111 -13.66 -9.91 0.18
N ASN A 112 -14.52 -10.25 -0.78
CA ASN A 112 -14.27 -11.35 -1.74
C ASN A 112 -13.78 -10.87 -3.11
N ASP A 113 -13.70 -9.55 -3.30
CA ASP A 113 -13.24 -8.91 -4.53
C ASP A 113 -11.80 -8.38 -4.36
N PRO A 114 -10.85 -8.77 -5.24
CA PRO A 114 -9.45 -8.33 -5.15
C PRO A 114 -9.28 -6.80 -5.23
N GLU A 115 -10.10 -6.12 -6.03
CA GLU A 115 -10.04 -4.66 -6.15
C GLU A 115 -10.46 -3.98 -4.83
N LEU A 116 -11.55 -4.43 -4.23
CA LEU A 116 -12.01 -3.97 -2.92
C LEU A 116 -10.98 -4.27 -1.83
N GLY A 117 -10.42 -5.48 -1.83
CA GLY A 117 -9.41 -5.91 -0.86
C GLY A 117 -8.16 -5.05 -0.90
N ILE A 118 -7.58 -4.84 -2.08
CA ILE A 118 -6.42 -3.97 -2.25
C ILE A 118 -6.75 -2.53 -1.95
N ALA A 119 -7.89 -2.00 -2.42
CA ALA A 119 -8.30 -0.63 -2.13
C ALA A 119 -8.44 -0.40 -0.61
N TYR A 120 -9.02 -1.34 0.12
CA TYR A 120 -9.14 -1.26 1.58
C TYR A 120 -7.77 -1.29 2.26
N CYS A 121 -6.88 -2.23 1.88
CA CYS A 121 -5.52 -2.31 2.43
C CYS A 121 -4.72 -1.04 2.17
N VAL A 122 -4.83 -0.50 0.95
CA VAL A 122 -4.20 0.75 0.54
C VAL A 122 -4.74 1.93 1.33
N ALA A 123 -6.07 2.06 1.47
CA ALA A 123 -6.68 3.14 2.24
C ALA A 123 -6.23 3.13 3.70
N HIS A 124 -6.18 1.95 4.31
CA HIS A 124 -5.72 1.78 5.67
C HIS A 124 -4.24 2.19 5.85
N LEU A 125 -3.35 1.65 5.03
CA LEU A 125 -1.93 1.97 5.10
C LEU A 125 -1.63 3.43 4.73
N LEU A 126 -2.45 4.03 3.87
CA LEU A 126 -2.41 5.46 3.58
C LEU A 126 -2.79 6.28 4.81
N ALA A 127 -3.91 5.96 5.47
CA ALA A 127 -4.41 6.68 6.64
C ALA A 127 -3.45 6.59 7.84
N SER A 128 -2.73 5.48 8.00
CA SER A 128 -1.70 5.33 9.04
C SER A 128 -0.38 6.04 8.69
N GLY A 129 -0.22 6.57 7.47
CA GLY A 129 1.01 7.20 7.02
C GLY A 129 2.11 6.23 6.60
N ALA A 130 1.79 4.95 6.40
CA ALA A 130 2.75 3.90 6.05
C ALA A 130 3.44 4.15 4.70
N PHE A 131 2.82 4.90 3.79
CA PHE A 131 3.41 5.26 2.50
C PHE A 131 4.25 6.56 2.51
N LYS A 132 4.53 7.14 3.67
CA LYS A 132 5.37 8.33 3.76
C LYS A 132 6.78 8.06 3.20
N GLY A 133 7.10 8.68 2.07
CA GLY A 133 8.37 8.48 1.37
C GLY A 133 8.39 7.31 0.39
N LEU A 134 7.22 6.78 0.00
CA LEU A 134 7.06 5.88 -1.13
C LEU A 134 7.55 6.54 -2.43
N LYS A 135 8.34 5.81 -3.22
CA LYS A 135 8.91 6.28 -4.51
C LYS A 135 9.46 5.11 -5.33
N ARG A 136 9.79 5.39 -6.60
CA ARG A 136 10.49 4.44 -7.49
C ARG A 136 12.01 4.60 -7.39
N CYS A 137 12.74 3.49 -7.52
CA CYS A 137 14.19 3.48 -7.61
C CYS A 137 14.66 4.31 -8.81
N GLY A 138 15.58 5.26 -8.61
CA GLY A 138 16.10 6.14 -9.66
C GLY A 138 17.00 5.45 -10.70
N LEU A 139 17.32 4.16 -10.53
CA LEU A 139 18.02 3.38 -11.55
C LEU A 139 17.01 2.95 -12.63
N LYS A 140 17.25 3.34 -13.89
CA LYS A 140 16.32 3.13 -15.02
C LYS A 140 15.97 1.65 -15.22
N GLU A 141 16.92 0.74 -15.02
CA GLU A 141 16.68 -0.70 -15.20
C GLU A 141 15.95 -1.34 -14.01
N CYS A 142 15.89 -0.68 -12.85
CA CYS A 142 15.31 -1.26 -11.64
C CYS A 142 13.87 -0.77 -11.42
N GLN A 143 13.69 0.54 -11.26
CA GLN A 143 12.39 1.20 -11.05
C GLN A 143 11.48 0.58 -9.96
N LYS A 144 12.02 -0.26 -9.06
CA LYS A 144 11.29 -0.88 -7.95
C LYS A 144 10.73 0.17 -6.99
N TYR A 145 9.57 -0.11 -6.42
CA TYR A 145 8.97 0.68 -5.35
C TYR A 145 9.72 0.44 -4.05
N PHE A 146 9.94 1.51 -3.29
CA PHE A 146 10.49 1.45 -1.94
C PHE A 146 10.03 2.65 -1.11
N ILE A 147 10.06 2.49 0.21
CA ILE A 147 9.87 3.58 1.17
C ILE A 147 11.24 4.00 1.69
N GLY A 148 11.55 5.29 1.66
CA GLY A 148 12.82 5.79 2.18
C GLY A 148 12.87 7.30 2.40
N LYS A 149 13.86 7.74 3.19
CA LYS A 149 14.15 9.16 3.47
C LYS A 149 14.19 10.00 2.20
N SER A 150 13.79 11.27 2.27
CA SER A 150 13.68 12.19 1.11
C SER A 150 14.92 12.18 0.19
N ASN A 151 16.13 12.16 0.75
CA ASN A 151 17.39 12.15 0.03
C ASN A 151 17.77 10.79 -0.62
N LYS A 152 17.14 9.68 -0.23
CA LYS A 152 17.45 8.35 -0.76
C LYS A 152 16.85 8.19 -2.16
N LYS A 153 17.71 8.05 -3.19
CA LYS A 153 17.29 7.91 -4.60
C LYS A 153 17.18 6.46 -5.09
N TRP A 154 17.75 5.50 -4.36
CA TRP A 154 17.87 4.10 -4.80
C TRP A 154 17.25 3.17 -3.77
N CYS A 155 16.59 2.10 -4.22
CA CYS A 155 15.97 1.12 -3.33
C CYS A 155 17.02 0.32 -2.52
N SER A 156 18.20 0.09 -3.10
CA SER A 156 19.31 -0.66 -2.50
C SER A 156 20.67 0.03 -2.71
N THR A 157 21.66 -0.36 -1.90
CA THR A 157 23.07 0.03 -2.08
C THR A 157 23.61 -0.44 -3.43
N SER A 158 23.24 -1.66 -3.86
CA SER A 158 23.62 -2.22 -5.16
C SER A 158 23.15 -1.35 -6.32
N CYS A 159 21.91 -0.85 -6.30
CA CYS A 159 21.40 0.07 -7.33
C CYS A 159 22.19 1.39 -7.37
N GLY A 160 22.54 1.93 -6.20
CA GLY A 160 23.35 3.15 -6.08
C GLY A 160 24.77 2.96 -6.60
N SER A 161 25.42 1.84 -6.29
CA SER A 161 26.74 1.50 -6.81
C SER A 161 26.72 1.26 -8.32
N HIS A 162 25.73 0.52 -8.84
CA HIS A 162 25.57 0.29 -10.27
C HIS A 162 25.45 1.61 -11.05
N PHE A 163 24.62 2.53 -10.55
CA PHE A 163 24.48 3.86 -11.14
C PHE A 163 25.81 4.63 -11.18
N ARG A 164 26.57 4.64 -10.08
CA ARG A 164 27.87 5.33 -9.99
C ARG A 164 28.88 4.77 -10.99
N VAL A 165 28.98 3.44 -11.09
CA VAL A 165 29.88 2.75 -12.05
C VAL A 165 29.50 3.09 -13.49
N LYS A 166 28.21 3.01 -13.85
CA LYS A 166 27.73 3.36 -15.19
C LYS A 166 28.05 4.82 -15.55
N LYS A 167 27.86 5.75 -14.59
CA LYS A 167 28.21 7.17 -14.77
C LYS A 167 29.71 7.38 -14.97
N MET A 168 30.55 6.69 -14.20
CA MET A 168 32.01 6.75 -14.33
C MET A 168 32.47 6.25 -15.71
N ARG A 169 32.01 5.06 -16.14
CA ARG A 169 32.34 4.49 -17.45
C ARG A 169 31.96 5.40 -18.61
N LYS A 170 30.77 6.03 -18.55
CA LYS A 170 30.33 6.99 -19.56
C LYS A 170 31.25 8.23 -19.64
N LYS A 171 31.76 8.71 -18.50
CA LYS A 171 32.73 9.82 -18.48
C LYS A 171 34.07 9.44 -19.09
N ILE A 172 34.55 8.22 -18.83
CA ILE A 172 35.81 7.72 -19.39
C ILE A 172 35.70 7.57 -20.91
N ARG A 173 34.58 7.03 -21.43
CA ARG A 173 34.38 6.83 -22.87
C ARG A 173 34.22 8.12 -23.67
N ASN A 174 33.89 9.23 -23.00
CA ASN A 174 33.66 10.53 -23.62
C ASN A 174 34.85 11.49 -23.42
N LYS A 175 35.95 11.01 -22.84
CA LYS A 175 37.26 11.67 -22.81
C LYS A 175 38.15 11.01 -23.84
#